data_AF-A0AAE9ZE74-F1
#
_entry.id   AF-A0AAE9ZE74-F1
#
_cell.length_a   1.000
_cell.length_b   1.000
_cell.length_c   1.000
_cell.angle_alpha   90.00
_cell.angle_beta   90.00
_cell.angle_gamma   90.00
#
_symmetry.space_group_name_H-M   'P 1'
#
loop_
_entity.id
_entity.type
_entity.pdbx_description
1 polymer ?
#
loop_
_entity_poly.entity_id
_entity_poly.type
_entity_poly.pdbx_seq_one_letter_code
_entity_poly.pdbx_strand_id
1 'polypeptide(L)' 'MSDAKPTESQLRLLLAQFLFAHDVDIETLYSAMGTDLSNADSEAVSHMAGIIDGVTLATSKIRAHGLDNWAKN' A
#
# COMPACT_ATOMS: atom_id res chain seq x y z
N MET A 1 -5.62 13.92 -21.58
CA MET A 1 -4.70 13.40 -20.54
C MET A 1 -4.27 12.03 -21.00
N SER A 2 -2.98 11.72 -20.96
CA SER A 2 -2.45 10.48 -21.55
C SER A 2 -3.11 9.24 -20.92
N ASP A 3 -3.88 8.48 -21.71
CA ASP A 3 -4.36 7.12 -21.41
C ASP A 3 -3.18 6.12 -21.37
N ALA A 4 -2.13 6.44 -20.62
CA ALA A 4 -1.01 5.55 -20.41
C ALA A 4 -1.45 4.48 -19.39
N LYS A 5 -1.43 3.22 -19.81
CA LYS A 5 -1.65 2.09 -18.91
C LYS A 5 -0.67 2.23 -17.73
N PRO A 6 -1.16 2.20 -16.48
CA PRO A 6 -0.28 2.34 -15.33
C PRO A 6 0.78 1.24 -15.34
N THR A 7 2.00 1.60 -14.97
CA THR A 7 3.11 0.66 -14.81
C THR A 7 2.79 -0.32 -13.68
N GLU A 8 3.50 -1.45 -13.61
CA GLU A 8 3.30 -2.43 -12.53
C GLU A 8 3.51 -1.80 -11.15
N SER A 9 4.51 -0.94 -11.00
CA SER A 9 4.75 -0.19 -9.75
C SER A 9 3.59 0.74 -9.41
N GLN A 10 2.99 1.43 -10.40
CA GLN A 10 1.83 2.28 -10.17
C GLN A 10 0.59 1.46 -9.81
N LEU A 11 0.38 0.30 -10.42
CA LEU A 11 -0.70 -0.62 -10.08
C LEU A 11 -0.55 -1.14 -8.64
N ARG A 12 0.65 -1.56 -8.24
CA ARG A 12 0.95 -2.00 -6.87
C ARG A 12 0.69 -0.89 -5.86
N LEU A 13 1.06 0.36 -6.19
CA LEU A 13 0.78 1.53 -5.37
C LEU A 13 -0.72 1.79 -5.19
N LEU A 14 -1.48 1.78 -6.28
CA LEU A 14 -2.93 1.97 -6.23
C LEU A 14 -3.63 0.85 -5.43
N LEU A 15 -3.20 -0.40 -5.62
CA LEU A 15 -3.73 -1.54 -4.88
C LEU A 15 -3.41 -1.45 -3.38
N ALA A 16 -2.16 -1.12 -3.02
CA ALA A 16 -1.77 -0.95 -1.62
C ALA A 16 -2.57 0.19 -0.94
N GLN A 17 -2.81 1.30 -1.64
CA GLN A 17 -3.66 2.38 -1.14
C GLN A 17 -5.11 1.94 -0.92
N PHE A 18 -5.66 1.13 -1.83
CA PHE A 18 -7.00 0.56 -1.70
C PHE A 18 -7.09 -0.37 -0.48
N LEU A 19 -6.14 -1.29 -0.34
CA LEU A 19 -6.06 -2.21 0.79
C LEU A 19 -6.03 -1.46 2.13
N PHE A 20 -5.17 -0.44 2.24
CA PHE A 20 -5.09 0.41 3.43
C PHE A 20 -6.40 1.15 3.72
N ALA A 21 -7.05 1.73 2.70
CA ALA A 21 -8.28 2.49 2.87
C ALA A 21 -9.47 1.64 3.34
N HIS A 22 -9.44 0.33 3.06
CA HIS A 22 -10.48 -0.62 3.41
C HIS A 22 -10.13 -1.55 4.58
N ASP A 23 -9.00 -1.32 5.25
CA ASP A 23 -8.51 -2.14 6.36
C ASP A 23 -8.39 -3.63 5.97
N VAL A 24 -7.90 -3.89 4.74
CA VAL A 24 -7.66 -5.23 4.20
C VAL A 24 -6.16 -5.46 4.13
N ASP A 25 -5.68 -6.52 4.79
CA ASP A 25 -4.28 -6.93 4.67
C ASP A 25 -4.02 -7.76 3.39
N ILE A 26 -2.74 -7.90 3.03
CA ILE A 26 -2.34 -8.61 1.80
C ILE A 26 -2.70 -10.10 1.92
N GLU A 27 -2.58 -10.70 3.09
CA GLU A 27 -2.90 -12.12 3.31
C GLU A 27 -4.38 -12.41 3.04
N THR A 28 -5.27 -11.55 3.52
CA THR A 28 -6.71 -11.59 3.30
C THR A 28 -7.06 -11.48 1.82
N LEU A 29 -6.37 -10.59 1.08
CA LEU A 29 -6.54 -10.49 -0.37
C LEU A 29 -6.19 -11.81 -1.07
N TYR A 30 -5.02 -12.39 -0.76
CA TYR A 30 -4.57 -13.64 -1.38
C TYR A 30 -5.50 -14.81 -1.02
N SER A 31 -5.90 -14.91 0.26
CA SER A 31 -6.86 -15.90 0.71
C SER A 31 -8.21 -15.78 -0.01
N ALA A 32 -8.71 -14.56 -0.26
CA ALA A 32 -9.96 -14.32 -0.98
C ALA A 32 -9.88 -14.73 -2.46
N MET A 33 -8.69 -14.67 -3.05
CA MET A 33 -8.41 -15.15 -4.40
C MET A 33 -8.22 -16.67 -4.46
N GLY A 34 -8.26 -17.37 -3.31
CA GLY A 34 -8.04 -18.82 -3.23
C GLY A 34 -6.58 -19.22 -3.40
N THR A 35 -5.62 -18.32 -3.13
CA THR A 35 -4.19 -18.60 -3.20
C THR A 35 -3.52 -18.32 -1.86
N ASP A 36 -2.45 -19.05 -1.58
CA ASP A 36 -1.55 -18.75 -0.48
C ASP A 36 -0.64 -17.58 -0.86
N LEU A 37 -0.30 -16.74 0.12
CA LEU A 37 0.71 -15.70 0.00
C LEU A 37 2.10 -16.29 -0.34
N SER A 38 2.39 -17.53 0.06
CA SER A 38 3.63 -18.22 -0.27
C SER A 38 3.81 -18.47 -1.77
N ASN A 39 2.72 -18.46 -2.54
CA ASN A 39 2.74 -18.64 -4.00
C ASN A 39 2.83 -17.30 -4.75
N ALA A 40 2.82 -16.19 -4.01
CA ALA A 40 2.95 -14.86 -4.56
C ALA A 40 4.38 -14.54 -4.97
N ASP A 41 4.53 -13.62 -5.93
CA ASP A 41 5.80 -12.96 -6.17
C ASP A 41 6.21 -12.14 -4.95
N SER A 42 7.32 -12.54 -4.32
CA SER A 42 7.83 -11.93 -3.10
C SER A 42 8.24 -10.46 -3.29
N GLU A 43 8.68 -10.08 -4.49
CA GLU A 43 9.00 -8.69 -4.80
C GLU A 43 7.74 -7.83 -4.84
N ALA A 44 6.67 -8.33 -5.49
CA ALA A 44 5.40 -7.64 -5.56
C ALA A 44 4.75 -7.47 -4.18
N VAL A 45 4.75 -8.53 -3.37
CA VAL A 45 4.24 -8.51 -1.99
C VAL A 45 5.05 -7.54 -1.12
N SER A 46 6.39 -7.63 -1.17
CA SER A 46 7.27 -6.75 -0.39
C SER A 46 7.08 -5.28 -0.78
N HIS A 47 6.90 -4.98 -2.06
CA HIS A 47 6.67 -3.62 -2.52
C HIS A 47 5.34 -3.07 -1.99
N MET A 48 4.25 -3.84 -2.08
CA MET A 48 2.94 -3.43 -1.54
C MET A 48 2.98 -3.26 -0.02
N ALA A 49 3.61 -4.18 0.70
CA ALA A 49 3.78 -4.09 2.16
C ALA A 49 4.53 -2.81 2.55
N GLY A 50 5.65 -2.50 1.87
CA GLY A 50 6.42 -1.27 2.13
C GLY A 50 5.61 0.02 1.91
N ILE A 51 4.70 0.03 0.92
CA ILE A 51 3.80 1.16 0.69
C ILE A 51 2.81 1.30 1.85
N ILE A 52 2.17 0.20 2.28
CA ILE A 52 1.20 0.20 3.39
C ILE A 52 1.87 0.65 4.70
N ASP A 53 3.07 0.15 5.00
CA ASP A 53 3.85 0.53 6.16
C ASP A 53 4.22 2.03 6.13
N GLY A 54 4.64 2.53 4.97
CA GLY A 54 4.94 3.95 4.76
C GLY A 54 3.73 4.86 5.00
N VAL A 55 2.55 4.48 4.48
CA VAL A 55 1.29 5.22 4.68
C VAL A 55 0.86 5.19 6.14
N THR A 56 1.00 4.03 6.80
CA THR A 56 0.68 3.86 8.23
C THR A 56 1.57 4.75 9.10
N LEU A 57 2.88 4.74 8.83
CA LEU A 57 3.86 5.59 9.54
C LEU A 57 3.56 7.07 9.34
N ALA A 58 3.27 7.50 8.11
CA ALA A 58 2.91 8.89 7.81
C ALA A 58 1.63 9.30 8.55
N THR A 59 0.59 8.47 8.50
CA THR A 59 -0.70 8.71 9.18
C THR A 59 -0.50 8.83 10.70
N SER A 60 0.31 7.95 11.29
CA SER A 60 0.64 7.98 12.71
C SER A 60 1.35 9.28 13.10
N LYS A 61 2.36 9.69 12.33
CA LYS A 61 3.11 10.94 12.56
C LYS A 61 2.22 12.18 12.42
N ILE A 62 1.35 12.22 11.41
CA ILE A 62 0.39 13.34 11.22
C ILE A 62 -0.56 13.43 12.41
N ARG A 63 -1.07 12.30 12.91
CA ARG A 63 -1.93 12.28 14.11
C ARG A 63 -1.19 12.74 15.37
N ALA A 64 0.09 12.38 15.52
CA ALA A 64 0.89 12.70 16.70
C ALA A 64 1.35 14.17 16.76
N HIS A 65 1.70 14.77 15.61
CA HIS A 65 2.35 16.09 15.56
C HIS A 65 1.50 17.19 14.91
N GLY A 66 0.37 16.83 14.29
CA GLY A 66 -0.40 17.73 13.44
C GLY A 66 0.21 17.87 12.04
N LEU A 67 -0.63 18.12 11.03
CA LEU A 67 -0.24 18.26 9.62
C LEU A 67 0.83 19.36 9.43
N ASP A 68 0.71 20.46 10.18
CA ASP A 68 1.55 21.66 10.05
C ASP A 68 2.99 21.47 10.54
N ASN A 69 3.24 20.50 11.44
CA ASN A 69 4.59 20.18 11.91
C ASN A 69 5.26 19.11 11.05
N TRP A 70 4.49 18.25 10.37
CA TRP A 70 5.04 17.19 9.54
C TRP A 70 5.62 17.72 8.22
N ALA A 71 4.96 18.66 7.55
CA ALA A 71 5.39 19.17 6.24
C ALA A 71 6.57 20.17 6.28
N LYS A 72 7.16 20.43 7.46
CA LYS A 72 8.25 21.42 7.64
C LYS A 72 9.66 20.85 7.58
N ASN A 73 9.82 19.52 7.46
CA ASN A 73 11.12 18.84 7.34
C ASN A 73 11.25 18.14 5.99
#